data_AF-C9DFF9-F1
#
_entry.id   AF-C9DFF9-F1
#
_cell.length_a   1.000
_cell.length_b   1.000
_cell.length_c   1.000
_cell.angle_alpha   90.00
_cell.angle_beta   90.00
_cell.angle_gamma   90.00
#
_symmetry.space_group_name_H-M   'P 1'
#
loop_
_entity.id
_entity.type
_entity.pdbx_description
1 polymer ?
#
loop_
_entity_poly.entity_id
_entity_poly.type
_entity_poly.pdbx_seq_one_letter_code
_entity_poly.pdbx_strand_id
1 'polypeptide(L)' 'AIVDTGTSLMVGPVEEVRELQKAIGAVPLIQGEYMIPCEKVSSLPQVTLKLGGKDYTLSPEDYTLKVSQAGTTV' A
#
# COMPACT_ATOMS: atom_id res chain seq x y z
N ALA A 1 -9.88 11.99 6.70
CA ALA A 1 -9.91 10.53 6.47
C ALA A 1 -11.21 9.96 7.02
N ILE A 2 -11.67 8.84 6.49
CA ILE A 2 -12.81 8.06 7.02
C ILE A 2 -12.30 6.69 7.48
N VAL A 3 -12.93 6.11 8.50
CA VAL A 3 -12.67 4.73 8.92
C VAL A 3 -13.77 3.87 8.30
N ASP A 4 -13.47 3.24 7.17
CA ASP A 4 -14.44 2.54 6.34
C ASP A 4 -14.07 1.07 6.20
N THR A 5 -14.79 0.20 6.93
CA THR A 5 -14.60 -1.25 6.86
C THR A 5 -15.09 -1.87 5.54
N GLY A 6 -15.81 -1.11 4.71
CA GLY A 6 -16.29 -1.53 3.39
C GLY A 6 -15.25 -1.38 2.28
N THR A 7 -14.13 -0.69 2.54
CA THR A 7 -13.04 -0.51 1.58
C THR A 7 -11.85 -1.40 1.95
N SER A 8 -11.40 -2.25 1.02
CA SER A 8 -10.34 -3.24 1.29
C SER A 8 -8.95 -2.62 1.45
N LEU A 9 -8.66 -1.53 0.76
CA LEU A 9 -7.33 -0.91 0.68
C LEU A 9 -7.32 0.52 1.25
N MET A 10 -6.13 1.04 1.53
CA MET A 10 -5.97 2.47 1.83
C MET A 10 -6.07 3.30 0.55
N VAL A 11 -6.91 4.33 0.56
CA VAL A 11 -7.16 5.20 -0.59
C VAL A 11 -6.81 6.64 -0.23
N GLY A 12 -6.24 7.37 -1.19
CA GLY A 12 -5.91 8.79 -1.06
C GLY A 12 -5.97 9.52 -2.41
N PRO A 13 -5.68 10.83 -2.42
CA PRO A 13 -5.63 11.61 -3.66
C PRO A 13 -4.63 11.04 -4.66
N VAL A 14 -5.02 11.01 -5.95
CA VAL A 14 -4.27 10.32 -7.02
C VAL A 14 -2.81 10.74 -7.09
N GLU A 15 -2.52 12.04 -7.02
CA GLU A 15 -1.15 12.55 -7.13
C GLU A 15 -0.29 12.19 -5.90
N GLU A 16 -0.87 12.23 -4.70
CA GLU A 16 -0.17 11.86 -3.45
C GLU A 16 0.13 10.36 -3.41
N VAL A 17 -0.84 9.52 -3.78
CA VAL A 17 -0.65 8.07 -3.87
C VAL A 17 0.37 7.73 -4.94
N ARG A 18 0.36 8.41 -6.09
CA ARG A 18 1.37 8.19 -7.15
C ARG A 18 2.78 8.44 -6.65
N GLU A 19 3.02 9.55 -5.94
CA GLU A 19 4.35 9.84 -5.40
C GLU A 19 4.75 8.87 -4.28
N LEU A 20 3.81 8.45 -3.43
CA LEU A 20 4.06 7.42 -2.41
C LEU A 20 4.49 6.09 -3.05
N GLN A 21 3.76 5.64 -4.07
CA GLN A 21 4.02 4.37 -4.75
C GLN A 21 5.36 4.39 -5.48
N LYS A 22 5.71 5.54 -6.09
CA LYS A 22 7.01 5.77 -6.70
C LYS A 22 8.14 5.72 -5.66
N ALA A 23 7.93 6.26 -4.46
CA ALA A 23 8.92 6.24 -3.38
C ALA A 23 9.24 4.82 -2.88
N ILE A 24 8.26 3.90 -2.90
CA ILE A 24 8.46 2.50 -2.53
C ILE A 24 8.78 1.58 -3.72
N GLY A 25 8.89 2.13 -4.93
CA GLY A 25 9.25 1.38 -6.13
C GLY A 25 8.16 0.42 -6.63
N ALA A 26 6.90 0.69 -6.28
CA ALA A 26 5.76 -0.06 -6.81
C ALA A 26 5.42 0.39 -8.25
N VAL A 27 4.88 -0.53 -9.04
CA VAL A 27 4.51 -0.30 -10.44
C VAL A 27 2.99 -0.21 -10.58
N PRO A 28 2.47 0.70 -11.42
CA PRO A 28 1.03 0.85 -11.60
C PRO A 28 0.42 -0.39 -12.27
N LEU A 29 -0.77 -0.76 -11.82
CA LEU A 29 -1.69 -1.69 -12.47
C LEU A 29 -2.84 -0.90 -13.12
N ILE A 30 -3.93 -1.61 -13.43
CA ILE A 30 -5.18 -1.01 -13.90
C ILE A 30 -5.92 -0.31 -12.75
N GLN A 31 -6.70 0.71 -13.09
CA GLN A 31 -7.65 1.38 -12.17
C GLN A 31 -7.02 1.98 -10.90
N GLY A 32 -5.73 2.32 -10.91
CA GLY A 32 -5.06 3.01 -9.80
C GLY A 32 -4.52 2.09 -8.70
N GLU A 33 -4.58 0.78 -8.89
CA GLU A 33 -3.85 -0.18 -8.06
C GLU A 33 -2.36 -0.23 -8.43
N TYR A 34 -1.54 -0.76 -7.54
CA TYR A 34 -0.09 -0.87 -7.71
C TYR A 34 0.39 -2.23 -7.22
N MET A 35 1.46 -2.73 -7.84
CA MET A 35 2.10 -4.01 -7.50
C MET A 35 3.55 -3.78 -7.10
N ILE A 36 4.05 -4.61 -6.19
CA ILE A 36 5.47 -4.71 -5.88
C ILE A 36 5.89 -6.17 -5.87
N PRO A 37 7.11 -6.53 -6.33
CA PRO A 37 7.60 -7.89 -6.19
C PRO A 37 7.63 -8.34 -4.72
N CYS A 38 7.05 -9.51 -4.43
CA CYS A 38 6.95 -10.09 -3.09
C CYS A 38 8.28 -10.12 -2.33
N GLU A 39 9.39 -10.39 -3.03
CA GLU A 39 10.74 -10.45 -2.48
C GLU A 39 11.27 -9.10 -1.98
N LYS A 40 10.70 -7.98 -2.42
CA LYS A 40 11.10 -6.64 -1.99
C LYS A 40 10.33 -6.14 -0.77
N VAL A 41 9.23 -6.79 -0.39
CA VAL A 41 8.35 -6.32 0.70
C VAL A 41 9.12 -6.10 1.99
N SER A 42 9.96 -7.06 2.40
CA SER A 42 10.74 -6.95 3.64
C SER A 42 11.78 -5.81 3.67
N SER A 43 12.07 -5.20 2.52
CA SER A 43 13.01 -4.07 2.39
C SER A 43 12.33 -2.70 2.32
N LEU A 44 11.00 -2.67 2.28
CA LEU A 44 10.25 -1.43 2.15
C LEU A 44 10.28 -0.61 3.46
N PRO A 45 10.13 0.72 3.36
CA PRO A 45 10.01 1.57 4.54
C PRO A 45 8.68 1.31 5.26
N GLN A 46 8.66 1.63 6.55
CA GLN A 46 7.42 1.74 7.30
C GLN A 46 6.63 2.98 6.86
N VAL A 47 5.30 2.90 6.96
CA VAL A 47 4.40 4.03 6.69
C VAL A 47 3.73 4.44 8.00
N THR A 48 3.82 5.71 8.36
CA THR A 48 3.21 6.22 9.61
C THR A 48 2.09 7.20 9.30
N LEU A 49 0.89 6.90 9.80
CA LEU A 49 -0.24 7.83 9.81
C LEU A 49 -0.28 8.53 11.18
N LYS A 50 -0.20 9.86 11.19
CA LYS A 50 -0.39 10.65 12.42
C LYS A 50 -1.87 11.03 12.56
N LEU A 51 -2.54 10.48 13.56
CA LEU A 51 -3.96 10.71 13.85
C LEU A 51 -4.11 11.19 15.30
N GLY A 52 -4.71 12.37 15.50
CA GLY A 52 -4.89 12.94 16.84
C GLY A 52 -3.58 13.13 17.61
N GLY A 53 -2.48 13.42 16.90
CA GLY A 53 -1.14 13.58 17.47
C GLY A 53 -0.40 12.26 17.76
N LYS A 54 -1.05 11.11 17.63
CA LYS A 54 -0.47 9.77 17.82
C LYS A 54 -0.05 9.16 16.50
N ASP A 55 1.01 8.36 16.54
CA ASP A 55 1.58 7.71 15.37
C ASP A 55 1.04 6.28 15.26
N TYR A 56 0.50 5.95 14.09
CA TYR A 56 0.03 4.63 13.70
C TYR A 56 0.92 4.14 12.57
N THR A 57 1.91 3.33 12.92
CA THR A 57 2.92 2.83 11.99
C THR A 57 2.52 1.46 11.46
N LEU A 58 2.57 1.32 10.14
CA LEU A 58 2.33 0.12 9.38
C LEU A 58 3.66 -0.44 8.90
N SER A 59 3.90 -1.72 9.14
CA SER A 59 5.02 -2.44 8.53
C SER A 59 4.74 -2.70 7.04
N PRO A 60 5.76 -3.02 6.23
CA PRO A 60 5.56 -3.46 4.86
C PRO A 60 4.53 -4.59 4.70
N GLU A 61 4.51 -5.53 5.65
CA GLU A 61 3.58 -6.64 5.66
C GLU A 61 2.14 -6.22 5.96
N ASP A 62 1.94 -5.10 6.69
CA ASP A 62 0.61 -4.58 7.04
C ASP A 62 -0.06 -3.87 5.85
N TYR A 63 0.71 -3.17 5.01
CA TYR A 63 0.18 -2.38 3.89
C TYR A 63 0.31 -3.04 2.52
N THR A 64 0.90 -4.24 2.45
CA THR A 64 0.96 -5.04 1.21
C THR A 64 0.02 -6.24 1.29
N LEU A 65 -0.63 -6.55 0.17
CA LEU A 65 -1.53 -7.69 0.06
C LEU A 65 -0.96 -8.67 -0.98
N LYS A 66 -0.67 -9.91 -0.55
CA LYS A 66 -0.30 -10.99 -1.46
C LYS A 66 -1.57 -11.52 -2.13
N VAL A 67 -1.60 -11.53 -3.44
CA VAL A 67 -2.78 -11.98 -4.19
C VAL A 67 -2.40 -13.12 -5.12
N SER A 68 -3.22 -14.18 -5.14
CA SER A 68 -3.06 -15.27 -6.09
C SER A 68 -4.10 -15.15 -7.20
N GLN A 69 -3.65 -14.99 -8.45
CA GLN A 69 -4.51 -14.93 -9.62
C GLN A 69 -4.07 -15.99 -10.64
N ALA A 70 -5.01 -16.81 -11.11
CA ALA A 70 -4.74 -17.92 -12.04
C ALA A 70 -3.57 -18.84 -11.63
N GLY A 71 -3.42 -19.11 -10.32
CA GLY A 71 -2.37 -19.99 -9.79
C GLY A 71 -0.99 -19.34 -9.61
N THR A 72 -0.86 -18.04 -9.90
CA THR A 72 0.37 -17.27 -9.64
C THR A 72 0.12 -16.34 -8.46
N THR A 73 0.95 -16.43 -7.42
CA THR A 73 0.96 -15.45 -6.33
C THR A 73 1.90 -14.31 -6.68
N VAL A 74 1.37 -13.10 -6.63
CA VAL A 74 2.09 -11.83 -6.83
C VAL A 74 1.98 -10.96 -5.59
#